data_AF-A0A6I3KZU0-F1
#
_entry.id   AF-A0A6I3KZU0-F1
#
_cell.length_a   1.000
_cell.length_b   1.000
_cell.length_c   1.000
_cell.angle_alpha   90.00
_cell.angle_beta   90.00
_cell.angle_gamma   90.00
#
_symmetry.space_group_name_H-M   'P 1'
#
loop_
_entity.id
_entity.type
_entity.pdbx_description
1 polymer ?
#
loop_
_entity_poly.entity_id
_entity_poly.type
_entity_poly.pdbx_seq_one_letter_code
_entity_poly.pdbx_strand_id
1 'polypeptide(L)'
;MIGSITRRAARHILPWAAAAFIGASSALAGPAVAAPVLHAACAASEYENVDGACVPRPEQAPTAPDGATAHCKDGTYSFSRHRNGTCSHHGGVAEWL
;
A
#
# COMPACT_ATOMS: atom_id res chain seq x y z
N MET A 1 -27.99 0.53 48.79
CA MET A 1 -27.75 -0.47 47.72
C MET A 1 -26.33 -1.02 47.92
N ILE A 2 -26.08 -1.80 48.96
CA ILE A 2 -26.09 -3.28 49.01
C ILE A 2 -25.19 -3.92 47.92
N GLY A 3 -23.92 -4.13 48.28
CA GLY A 3 -23.27 -5.44 48.21
C GLY A 3 -22.87 -5.99 46.84
N SER A 4 -21.67 -5.63 46.39
CA SER A 4 -20.88 -6.39 45.40
C SER A 4 -20.46 -7.74 45.99
N ILE A 5 -21.14 -8.81 45.60
CA ILE A 5 -20.82 -10.19 45.96
C ILE A 5 -19.84 -10.77 44.94
N THR A 6 -18.66 -11.12 45.43
CA THR A 6 -17.65 -11.96 44.78
C THR A 6 -18.14 -13.41 44.64
N ARG A 7 -17.73 -14.10 43.57
CA ARG A 7 -17.47 -15.56 43.47
C ARG A 7 -17.07 -15.88 42.02
N ARG A 8 -15.78 -15.97 41.68
CA ARG A 8 -14.87 -17.14 41.77
C ARG A 8 -15.37 -18.39 41.01
N ALA A 9 -14.68 -18.66 39.91
CA ALA A 9 -14.24 -19.97 39.41
C ALA A 9 -15.24 -21.15 39.29
N ALA A 10 -15.50 -21.54 38.04
CA ALA A 10 -15.71 -22.93 37.62
C ALA A 10 -15.36 -22.97 36.10
N ARG A 11 -14.14 -23.27 35.66
CA ARG A 11 -13.45 -24.57 35.65
C ARG A 11 -14.36 -25.75 35.25
N HIS A 12 -14.42 -25.92 33.92
CA HIS A 12 -14.48 -27.16 33.14
C HIS A 12 -15.48 -28.25 33.55
N ILE A 13 -16.49 -28.45 32.70
CA ILE A 13 -17.04 -29.78 32.40
C ILE A 13 -17.20 -29.89 30.89
N LEU A 14 -16.32 -30.68 30.27
CA LEU A 14 -16.35 -31.08 28.87
C LEU A 14 -16.99 -32.47 28.79
N PRO A 15 -18.14 -32.66 28.11
CA PRO A 15 -18.50 -33.97 27.62
C PRO A 15 -18.08 -34.08 26.14
N TRP A 16 -17.10 -34.95 25.89
CA TRP A 16 -16.78 -35.49 24.58
C TRP A 16 -18.00 -36.22 23.99
N ALA A 17 -18.79 -35.52 23.18
CA ALA A 17 -19.75 -36.16 22.28
C ALA A 17 -19.14 -36.19 20.88
N ALA A 18 -18.53 -37.34 20.57
CA ALA A 18 -18.11 -37.70 19.23
C ALA A 18 -19.35 -37.81 18.33
N ALA A 19 -19.37 -37.05 17.24
CA ALA A 19 -20.17 -37.35 16.07
C ALA A 19 -19.30 -37.19 14.84
N ALA A 20 -18.76 -38.31 14.38
CA ALA A 20 -18.06 -38.44 13.12
C ALA A 20 -19.05 -38.18 11.97
N PHE A 21 -18.92 -37.04 11.30
CA PHE A 21 -19.46 -36.86 9.96
C PHE A 21 -18.33 -36.97 8.95
N ILE A 22 -18.16 -38.18 8.42
CA ILE A 22 -17.34 -38.44 7.23
C ILE A 22 -18.13 -37.90 6.03
N GLY A 23 -17.99 -36.61 5.77
CA GLY A 23 -18.44 -35.99 4.54
C GLY A 23 -17.30 -36.04 3.52
N ALA A 24 -17.17 -37.14 2.80
CA ALA A 24 -16.29 -37.24 1.64
C ALA A 24 -16.87 -36.39 0.51
N SER A 25 -16.33 -35.19 0.32
CA SER A 25 -16.51 -34.39 -0.88
C SER A 25 -15.17 -33.74 -1.20
N SER A 26 -14.28 -34.54 -1.77
CA SER A 26 -13.06 -34.05 -2.41
C SER A 26 -13.45 -33.31 -3.68
N ALA A 27 -13.91 -32.06 -3.53
CA ALA A 27 -13.86 -31.13 -4.64
C ALA A 27 -12.38 -30.97 -5.00
N LEU A 28 -11.99 -31.46 -6.17
CA LEU A 28 -10.74 -31.09 -6.81
C LEU A 28 -10.85 -29.60 -7.15
N ALA A 29 -10.59 -28.75 -6.16
CA ALA A 29 -10.28 -27.35 -6.38
C ALA A 29 -8.96 -27.35 -7.14
N GLY A 30 -9.04 -27.22 -8.47
CA GLY A 30 -7.87 -26.89 -9.27
C GLY A 30 -7.21 -25.63 -8.70
N PRO A 31 -5.90 -25.43 -8.89
CA PRO A 31 -5.28 -24.18 -8.49
C PRO A 31 -6.02 -23.06 -9.22
N ALA A 32 -6.71 -22.21 -8.45
CA ALA A 32 -7.10 -20.90 -8.93
C ALA A 32 -5.79 -20.19 -9.21
N VAL A 33 -5.32 -20.30 -10.45
CA VAL A 33 -4.33 -19.37 -10.98
C VAL A 33 -5.05 -18.02 -10.98
N ALA A 34 -4.92 -17.30 -9.87
CA ALA A 34 -5.09 -15.87 -9.88
C ALA A 34 -4.06 -15.38 -10.90
N ALA A 35 -4.48 -15.25 -12.16
CA ALA A 35 -3.78 -14.39 -13.08
C ALA A 35 -3.57 -13.09 -12.29
N PRO A 36 -2.34 -12.58 -12.15
CA PRO A 36 -2.19 -11.26 -11.59
C PRO A 36 -3.06 -10.38 -12.48
N VAL A 37 -4.16 -9.88 -11.93
CA VAL A 37 -4.74 -8.64 -12.40
C VAL A 37 -3.57 -7.70 -12.33
N LEU A 38 -2.94 -7.47 -13.48
CA LEU A 38 -2.10 -6.32 -13.71
C LEU A 38 -3.07 -5.15 -13.53
N HIS A 39 -3.36 -4.80 -12.27
CA HIS A 39 -3.52 -3.41 -11.92
C HIS A 39 -2.28 -2.79 -12.53
N ALA A 40 -2.47 -1.99 -13.57
CA ALA A 40 -1.40 -1.37 -14.33
C ALA A 40 -0.65 -0.44 -13.37
N ALA A 41 0.20 -1.04 -12.54
CA ALA A 41 1.07 -0.34 -11.64
C ALA A 41 2.05 0.45 -12.50
N CYS A 42 2.41 1.63 -12.03
CA CYS A 42 3.39 2.46 -12.71
C CYS A 42 4.69 1.70 -12.95
N ALA A 43 5.45 2.14 -13.95
CA ALA A 43 6.77 1.56 -14.21
C ALA A 43 7.64 1.66 -12.94
N ALA A 44 8.65 0.80 -12.82
CA ALA A 44 9.47 0.72 -11.61
C ALA A 44 10.17 2.04 -11.24
N SER A 45 10.42 2.92 -12.22
CA SER A 45 11.03 4.25 -12.07
C SER A 45 10.00 5.38 -11.87
N GLU A 46 8.74 5.05 -11.73
CA GLU A 46 7.63 6.00 -11.61
C GLU A 46 6.91 5.81 -10.28
N TYR A 47 6.16 6.83 -9.89
CA TYR A 47 5.21 6.75 -8.79
C TYR A 47 3.84 7.22 -9.27
N GLU A 48 2.79 6.67 -8.67
CA GLU A 48 1.43 7.14 -8.90
C GLU A 48 1.19 8.38 -8.02
N ASN A 49 0.82 9.50 -8.65
CA ASN A 49 0.44 10.70 -7.91
C ASN A 49 -1.01 10.63 -7.43
N VAL A 50 -1.47 11.66 -6.70
CA VAL A 50 -2.85 11.71 -6.18
C VAL A 50 -3.95 11.78 -7.26
N ASP A 51 -3.60 12.08 -8.51
CA ASP A 51 -4.53 12.07 -9.64
C ASP A 51 -4.64 10.67 -10.29
N GLY A 52 -3.92 9.67 -9.77
CA GLY A 52 -3.81 8.35 -10.38
C GLY A 52 -2.90 8.31 -11.61
N ALA A 53 -2.06 9.34 -11.82
CA ALA A 53 -1.15 9.41 -12.95
C ALA A 53 0.25 8.89 -12.54
N CYS A 54 0.85 8.08 -13.41
CA CYS A 54 2.24 7.68 -13.28
C CYS A 54 3.16 8.84 -13.66
N VAL A 55 4.07 9.17 -12.75
CA VAL A 55 5.01 10.29 -12.85
C VAL A 55 6.42 9.76 -12.57
N PRO A 56 7.43 10.12 -13.40
CA PRO A 56 8.81 9.73 -13.14
C PRO A 56 9.29 10.22 -11.77
N ARG A 57 10.10 9.40 -11.11
CA ARG A 57 10.75 9.80 -9.86
C ARG A 57 11.75 10.94 -10.13
N PRO A 58 11.97 11.83 -9.15
CA PRO A 58 12.99 12.86 -9.29
C PRO A 58 14.37 12.28 -9.57
N GLU A 59 15.12 12.91 -10.46
CA GLU A 59 16.45 12.44 -10.86
C GLU A 59 17.46 13.59 -10.92
N GLN A 60 18.73 13.26 -10.83
CA GLN A 60 19.83 14.19 -11.00
C GLN A 60 20.32 14.10 -12.45
N ALA A 61 20.41 15.24 -13.12
CA ALA A 61 20.91 15.32 -14.49
C ALA A 61 21.72 16.61 -14.65
N PRO A 62 22.69 16.66 -15.59
CA PRO A 62 23.44 17.89 -15.87
C PRO A 62 22.59 18.96 -16.56
N THR A 63 21.47 18.56 -17.17
CA THR A 63 20.50 19.41 -17.87
C THR A 63 19.09 18.92 -17.57
N ALA A 64 18.09 19.79 -17.73
CA ALA A 64 16.69 19.42 -17.54
C ALA A 64 16.31 18.25 -18.46
N PRO A 65 15.88 17.10 -17.92
CA PRO A 65 15.37 15.99 -18.70
C PRO A 65 13.97 16.34 -19.25
N ASP A 66 13.59 15.68 -20.34
CA ASP A 66 12.30 15.90 -20.98
C ASP A 66 11.15 15.61 -20.01
N GLY A 67 10.21 16.55 -19.92
CA GLY A 67 9.05 16.44 -19.03
C GLY A 67 9.30 16.84 -17.58
N ALA A 68 10.53 17.25 -17.22
CA ALA A 68 10.76 17.91 -15.93
C ALA A 68 9.93 19.20 -15.85
N THR A 69 9.27 19.40 -14.71
CA THR A 69 8.42 20.57 -14.45
C THR A 69 9.06 21.53 -13.46
N ALA A 70 10.07 21.08 -12.71
CA ALA A 70 10.78 21.91 -11.75
C ALA A 70 12.23 21.46 -11.57
N HIS A 71 13.10 22.42 -11.30
CA HIS A 71 14.45 22.20 -10.78
C HIS A 71 14.45 22.50 -9.27
N CYS A 72 14.80 21.50 -8.46
CA CYS A 72 14.88 21.61 -7.01
C CYS A 72 16.21 22.21 -6.56
N LYS A 73 16.26 22.78 -5.35
CA LYS A 73 17.49 23.42 -4.82
C LYS A 73 18.65 22.48 -4.55
N ASP A 74 18.39 21.18 -4.41
CA ASP A 74 19.42 20.17 -4.23
C ASP A 74 20.00 19.63 -5.57
N GLY A 75 19.56 20.19 -6.71
CA GLY A 75 20.01 19.81 -8.04
C GLY A 75 19.23 18.66 -8.68
N THR A 76 18.16 18.16 -8.03
CA THR A 76 17.26 17.19 -8.65
C THR A 76 16.21 17.88 -9.54
N TYR A 77 15.78 17.19 -10.59
CA TYR A 77 14.64 17.59 -11.41
C TYR A 77 13.38 16.84 -10.96
N SER A 78 12.28 17.57 -10.78
CA SER A 78 10.98 17.00 -10.44
C SER A 78 10.07 16.95 -11.66
N PHE A 79 9.28 15.89 -11.74
CA PHE A 79 8.26 15.67 -12.77
C PHE A 79 6.84 15.86 -12.22
N SER A 80 6.72 16.41 -11.01
CA SER A 80 5.42 16.60 -10.33
C SER A 80 4.49 17.47 -11.18
N ARG A 81 3.24 17.04 -11.31
CA ARG A 81 2.18 17.78 -12.02
C ARG A 81 1.54 18.87 -11.17
N HIS A 82 1.82 18.86 -9.86
CA HIS A 82 1.27 19.83 -8.90
C HIS A 82 2.37 20.77 -8.44
N ARG A 83 2.00 22.01 -8.06
CA ARG A 83 2.94 22.95 -7.46
C ARG A 83 3.06 22.81 -5.94
N ASN A 84 2.00 22.34 -5.30
CA ASN A 84 1.98 22.14 -3.85
C ASN A 84 2.87 20.95 -3.47
N GLY A 85 3.79 21.17 -2.53
CA GLY A 85 4.68 20.12 -2.02
C GLY A 85 5.84 19.73 -2.94
N THR A 86 5.93 20.28 -4.15
CA THR A 86 7.03 19.99 -5.08
C THR A 86 8.36 20.48 -4.53
N CYS A 87 9.37 19.61 -4.61
CA CYS A 87 10.68 19.80 -4.01
C CYS A 87 10.67 20.04 -2.48
N SER A 88 9.59 19.73 -1.75
CA SER A 88 9.51 19.97 -0.30
C SER A 88 10.59 19.24 0.49
N HIS A 89 10.91 18.00 0.12
CA HIS A 89 12.02 17.22 0.68
C HIS A 89 13.40 17.64 0.14
N HIS A 90 13.42 18.47 -0.90
CA HIS A 90 14.59 18.88 -1.68
C HIS A 90 14.92 20.38 -1.49
N GLY A 91 14.47 20.98 -0.39
CA GLY A 91 14.74 22.39 -0.05
C GLY A 91 13.86 23.42 -0.77
N GLY A 92 12.84 22.96 -1.48
CA GLY A 92 11.94 23.76 -2.30
C GLY A 92 12.40 23.91 -3.74
N VAL A 93 11.56 24.54 -4.55
CA VAL A 93 11.83 24.78 -5.97
C VAL A 93 12.84 25.91 -6.13
N ALA A 94 13.87 25.69 -6.95
CA ALA A 94 14.79 26.72 -7.41
C ALA A 94 14.22 27.45 -8.63
N GLU A 95 13.72 26.67 -9.61
CA GLU A 95 13.16 27.17 -10.85
C GLU A 95 12.02 26.27 -11.34
N TRP A 96 10.99 26.86 -11.93
CA TRP A 96 9.92 26.13 -12.63
C TRP A 96 10.22 26.13 -14.13
N LEU A 97 10.06 24.95 -14.75
CA LEU A 97 10.34 24.72 -16.17
C LEU A 97 9.06 24.73 -17.01
#